data_AF-A0A3M2E3I3-F1
#
_entry.id   AF-A0A3M2E3I3-F1
#
_cell.length_a   1.000
_cell.length_b   1.000
_cell.length_c   1.000
_cell.angle_alpha   90.00
_cell.angle_beta   90.00
_cell.angle_gamma   90.00
#
_symmetry.space_group_name_H-M   'P 1'
#
loop_
_entity.id
_entity.type
_entity.pdbx_description
1 polymer ?
#
loop_
_entity_poly.entity_id
_entity_poly.type
_entity_poly.pdbx_seq_one_letter_code
_entity_poly.pdbx_strand_id
1 'polypeptide(L)'
;MGRIRAAVARAFGQPLVIEELELRDPGPGEVEVDIKACAICHSDISFLDGGWGGGLPAVYGHEAAGVVSAVGPGVADLAPGDTVLVTLIHACGHCPNCATGRPVLCTTPTDRADGTLRTTAGEMVEKGLDCGAFAEKVVVDRSQVVAIPSDLPMDAASLLSCGVITGVGAVVNTA
;
A
#
# COMPACT_ATOMS: atom_id res chain seq x y z
N MET A 1 -4.75 -2.68 17.85
CA MET A 1 -5.45 -3.51 16.84
C MET A 1 -6.86 -2.98 16.63
N GLY A 2 -7.04 -2.24 15.53
CA GLY A 2 -8.33 -1.71 15.11
C GLY A 2 -9.08 -2.72 14.23
N ARG A 3 -10.42 -2.64 14.24
CA ARG A 3 -11.27 -3.32 13.25
C ARG A 3 -11.46 -2.41 12.04
N ILE A 4 -11.30 -2.95 10.85
CA ILE A 4 -11.50 -2.24 9.58
C ILE A 4 -12.30 -3.11 8.62
N ARG A 5 -12.99 -2.49 7.67
CA ARG A 5 -13.54 -3.20 6.51
C ARG A 5 -12.51 -3.23 5.39
N ALA A 6 -12.41 -4.37 4.71
CA ALA A 6 -11.56 -4.55 3.54
C ALA A 6 -12.23 -5.44 2.50
N ALA A 7 -11.86 -5.27 1.24
CA ALA A 7 -12.27 -6.14 0.14
C ALA A 7 -11.26 -7.28 0.00
N VAL A 8 -11.64 -8.48 0.46
CA VAL A 8 -10.77 -9.65 0.56
C VAL A 8 -10.94 -10.55 -0.64
N ALA A 9 -9.81 -10.91 -1.26
CA ALA A 9 -9.71 -12.00 -2.21
C ALA A 9 -9.54 -13.32 -1.44
N ARG A 10 -10.56 -14.18 -1.51
CA ARG A 10 -10.53 -15.54 -0.91
C ARG A 10 -10.08 -16.62 -1.89
N ALA A 11 -10.28 -16.39 -3.18
CA ALA A 11 -9.92 -17.28 -4.26
C ALA A 11 -9.63 -16.45 -5.52
N PHE A 12 -8.71 -16.92 -6.37
CA PHE A 12 -8.42 -16.27 -7.65
C PHE A 12 -9.61 -16.30 -8.59
N GLY A 13 -9.81 -15.22 -9.34
CA GLY A 13 -10.89 -15.06 -10.32
C GLY A 13 -12.29 -15.03 -9.72
N GLN A 14 -12.42 -14.87 -8.39
CA GLN A 14 -13.71 -14.72 -7.71
C GLN A 14 -13.93 -13.27 -7.29
N PRO A 15 -15.20 -12.82 -7.17
CA PRO A 15 -15.50 -11.50 -6.63
C PRO A 15 -14.89 -11.29 -5.24
N LEU A 16 -14.43 -10.07 -4.99
CA LEU A 16 -13.99 -9.64 -3.66
C LEU A 16 -15.15 -9.70 -2.67
N VAL A 17 -14.87 -10.12 -1.44
CA VAL A 17 -15.84 -10.14 -0.34
C VAL A 17 -15.49 -9.02 0.63
N ILE A 18 -16.46 -8.18 1.00
CA ILE A 18 -16.24 -7.18 2.05
C ILE A 18 -16.29 -7.89 3.39
N GLU A 19 -15.19 -7.85 4.11
CA GLU A 19 -15.03 -8.49 5.41
C GLU A 19 -14.49 -7.51 6.45
N GLU A 20 -14.76 -7.81 7.72
CA GLU A 20 -14.11 -7.13 8.83
C GLU A 20 -12.78 -7.84 9.16
N LEU A 21 -11.69 -7.08 9.17
CA LEU A 21 -10.35 -7.53 9.50
C LEU A 21 -9.81 -6.81 10.73
N GLU A 22 -8.82 -7.43 11.37
CA GLU A 22 -8.00 -6.80 12.39
C GLU A 22 -6.74 -6.21 11.73
N LEU A 23 -6.55 -4.91 11.91
CA LEU A 23 -5.34 -4.18 11.53
C LEU A 23 -4.54 -3.86 12.80
N ARG A 24 -3.29 -4.30 12.85
CA ARG A 24 -2.40 -3.93 13.97
C ARG A 24 -1.98 -2.47 13.86
N ASP A 25 -1.59 -1.91 14.99
CA ASP A 25 -1.07 -0.53 15.05
C ASP A 25 0.32 -0.49 14.35
N PRO A 26 0.75 0.67 13.82
CA PRO A 26 2.02 0.79 13.11
C PRO A 26 3.21 0.53 14.05
N GLY A 27 4.12 -0.33 13.58
CA GLY A 27 5.39 -0.66 14.23
C GLY A 27 6.49 0.34 13.88
N PRO A 28 7.75 0.10 14.30
CA PRO A 28 8.86 0.98 13.98
C PRO A 28 9.02 1.21 12.47
N GLY A 29 9.14 2.47 12.05
CA GLY A 29 9.26 2.85 10.64
C GLY A 29 7.97 2.80 9.82
N GLU A 30 6.85 2.39 10.40
CA GLU A 30 5.58 2.25 9.69
C GLU A 30 4.63 3.43 9.91
N VAL A 31 3.68 3.59 9.01
CA VAL A 31 2.67 4.65 9.01
C VAL A 31 1.29 4.03 8.81
N GLU A 32 0.33 4.43 9.63
CA GLU A 32 -1.10 4.13 9.42
C GLU A 32 -1.74 5.27 8.64
N VAL A 33 -2.48 4.92 7.58
CA VAL A 33 -3.18 5.89 6.73
C VAL A 33 -4.65 5.50 6.62
N ASP A 34 -5.53 6.47 6.90
CA ASP A 34 -6.95 6.38 6.60
C ASP A 34 -7.16 6.61 5.10
N ILE A 35 -7.53 5.57 4.36
CA ILE A 35 -7.68 5.62 2.91
C ILE A 35 -8.92 6.45 2.56
N LYS A 36 -8.74 7.44 1.67
CA LYS A 36 -9.83 8.30 1.18
C LYS A 36 -10.20 8.00 -0.27
N ALA A 37 -9.23 7.55 -1.06
CA ALA A 37 -9.45 7.04 -2.40
C ALA A 37 -8.42 5.97 -2.73
N CYS A 38 -8.85 4.94 -3.47
CA CYS A 38 -7.97 3.97 -4.09
C CYS A 38 -8.45 3.73 -5.52
N ALA A 39 -7.58 3.90 -6.50
CA ALA A 39 -7.84 3.53 -7.88
C ALA A 39 -7.63 2.02 -8.08
N ILE A 40 -8.25 1.49 -9.14
CA ILE A 40 -8.09 0.10 -9.55
C ILE A 40 -7.12 0.08 -10.73
N CYS A 41 -5.97 -0.55 -10.54
CA CYS A 41 -4.96 -0.70 -11.59
C CYS A 41 -5.04 -2.09 -12.22
N HIS A 42 -4.58 -2.22 -13.47
CA HIS A 42 -4.55 -3.49 -14.17
C HIS A 42 -3.67 -4.54 -13.45
N SER A 43 -2.65 -4.09 -12.72
CA SER A 43 -1.80 -4.97 -11.89
C SER A 43 -2.61 -5.62 -10.76
N ASP A 44 -3.54 -4.90 -10.12
CA ASP A 44 -4.41 -5.48 -9.09
C ASP A 44 -5.28 -6.59 -9.70
N ILE A 45 -5.88 -6.32 -10.86
CA ILE A 45 -6.72 -7.27 -11.59
C ILE A 45 -5.93 -8.53 -11.97
N SER A 46 -4.71 -8.36 -12.48
CA SER A 46 -3.84 -9.48 -12.90
C SER A 46 -3.51 -10.43 -11.74
N PHE A 47 -3.31 -9.89 -10.54
CA PHE A 47 -3.13 -10.68 -9.33
C PHE A 47 -4.44 -11.32 -8.84
N LEU A 48 -5.55 -10.57 -8.85
CA LEU A 48 -6.87 -11.08 -8.47
C LEU A 48 -7.32 -12.25 -9.34
N ASP A 49 -7.00 -12.23 -10.63
CA ASP A 49 -7.27 -13.32 -11.57
C ASP A 49 -6.30 -14.51 -11.41
N GLY A 50 -5.26 -14.38 -10.57
CA GLY A 50 -4.23 -15.39 -10.34
C GLY A 50 -3.17 -15.49 -11.43
N GLY A 51 -3.16 -14.56 -12.40
CA GLY A 51 -2.23 -14.57 -13.53
C GLY A 51 -0.76 -14.44 -13.11
N TRP A 52 -0.49 -13.77 -11.99
CA TRP A 52 0.86 -13.56 -11.45
C TRP A 52 1.12 -14.33 -10.14
N GLY A 53 0.22 -15.22 -9.73
CA GLY A 53 0.30 -15.96 -8.46
C GLY A 53 0.07 -15.07 -7.22
N GLY A 54 0.79 -15.36 -6.13
CA GLY A 54 0.61 -14.71 -4.82
C GLY A 54 -0.07 -15.65 -3.81
N GLY A 55 -0.17 -15.21 -2.55
CA GLY A 55 -0.89 -15.96 -1.52
C GLY A 55 -2.31 -15.43 -1.33
N LEU A 56 -3.13 -16.26 -0.70
CA LEU A 56 -4.50 -15.95 -0.33
C LEU A 56 -4.75 -16.47 1.10
N PRO A 57 -5.67 -15.84 1.87
CA PRO A 57 -6.45 -14.66 1.50
C PRO A 57 -5.60 -13.39 1.39
N ALA A 58 -6.02 -12.44 0.56
CA ALA A 58 -5.28 -11.20 0.32
C ALA A 58 -6.21 -9.98 0.20
N VAL A 59 -5.70 -8.81 0.56
CA VAL A 59 -6.30 -7.51 0.22
C VAL A 59 -5.35 -6.84 -0.76
N TYR A 60 -5.85 -6.44 -1.94
CA TYR A 60 -5.07 -5.75 -2.98
C TYR A 60 -5.29 -4.23 -2.91
N GLY A 61 -4.89 -3.49 -3.95
CA GLY A 61 -4.95 -2.04 -4.01
C GLY A 61 -3.61 -1.41 -3.62
N HIS A 62 -3.04 -0.65 -4.55
CA HIS A 62 -1.74 0.01 -4.39
C HIS A 62 -1.67 1.42 -4.98
N GLU A 63 -2.79 1.90 -5.52
CA GLU A 63 -2.93 3.27 -6.02
C GLU A 63 -3.84 4.05 -5.06
N ALA A 64 -3.29 4.48 -3.91
CA ALA A 64 -4.11 5.07 -2.87
C ALA A 64 -3.64 6.45 -2.40
N ALA A 65 -4.59 7.21 -1.89
CA ALA A 65 -4.38 8.49 -1.23
C ALA A 65 -5.26 8.56 0.04
N GLY A 66 -4.75 9.25 1.06
CA GLY A 66 -5.41 9.30 2.34
C GLY A 66 -4.83 10.32 3.30
N VAL A 67 -5.16 10.12 4.57
CA VAL A 67 -4.69 10.98 5.67
C VAL A 67 -3.99 10.11 6.69
N VAL A 68 -2.78 10.50 7.11
CA VAL A 68 -2.06 9.81 8.18
C VAL A 68 -2.90 9.84 9.45
N SER A 69 -3.14 8.67 10.05
CA SER A 69 -3.90 8.55 11.30
C SER A 69 -3.02 8.12 12.47
N ALA A 70 -1.90 7.44 12.23
CA ALA A 70 -0.88 7.16 13.23
C ALA A 70 0.51 6.99 12.57
N VAL A 71 1.57 7.22 13.35
CA VAL A 71 2.94 6.96 12.95
C VAL A 71 3.63 6.10 13.99
N GLY A 72 4.44 5.15 13.52
CA GLY A 72 5.23 4.29 14.37
C GLY A 72 6.54 4.93 14.83
N PRO A 73 7.26 4.30 15.78
CA PRO A 73 8.55 4.80 16.26
C PRO A 73 9.56 5.00 15.13
N GLY A 74 10.29 6.12 15.14
CA GLY A 74 11.34 6.42 14.15
C GLY A 74 10.84 7.17 12.90
N VAL A 75 9.53 7.30 12.70
CA VAL A 75 8.97 8.22 11.71
C VAL A 75 8.97 9.63 12.30
N ALA A 76 9.71 10.56 11.68
CA ALA A 76 9.95 11.90 12.24
C ALA A 76 9.46 13.04 11.34
N ASP A 77 9.09 12.73 10.10
CA ASP A 77 8.79 13.69 9.04
C ASP A 77 7.34 13.62 8.53
N LEU A 78 6.52 12.79 9.17
CA LEU A 78 5.07 12.73 9.00
C LEU A 78 4.38 12.77 10.37
N ALA A 79 3.17 13.29 10.40
CA ALA A 79 2.33 13.34 11.59
C ALA A 79 0.85 13.03 11.25
N PRO A 80 0.05 12.57 12.24
CA PRO A 80 -1.39 12.45 12.06
C PRO A 80 -2.01 13.75 11.53
N GLY A 81 -2.84 13.63 10.48
CA GLY A 81 -3.44 14.76 9.76
C GLY A 81 -2.78 15.09 8.42
N ASP A 82 -1.57 14.61 8.16
CA ASP A 82 -0.90 14.84 6.88
C ASP A 82 -1.63 14.14 5.73
N THR A 83 -1.83 14.86 4.62
CA THR A 83 -2.40 14.28 3.40
C THR A 83 -1.30 13.60 2.60
N VAL A 84 -1.52 12.34 2.22
CA VAL A 84 -0.46 11.49 1.66
C VAL A 84 -0.94 10.61 0.51
N LEU A 85 0.03 10.22 -0.33
CA LEU A 85 -0.05 9.08 -1.24
C LEU A 85 0.49 7.82 -0.57
N VAL A 86 -0.03 6.67 -0.97
CA VAL A 86 0.48 5.33 -0.60
C VAL A 86 0.78 4.56 -1.88
N THR A 87 2.01 4.03 -2.01
CA THR A 87 2.50 3.32 -3.20
C THR A 87 3.08 1.94 -2.86
N LEU A 88 3.10 1.03 -3.83
CA LEU A 88 3.72 -0.30 -3.70
C LEU A 88 5.24 -0.28 -3.50
N ILE A 89 5.90 0.85 -3.75
CA ILE A 89 7.37 0.92 -3.77
C ILE A 89 7.90 1.04 -2.34
N HIS A 90 8.39 -0.07 -1.81
CA HIS A 90 9.25 -0.09 -0.63
C HIS A 90 10.69 0.26 -1.01
N ALA A 91 11.30 1.22 -0.32
CA ALA A 91 12.67 1.65 -0.54
C ALA A 91 13.48 1.66 0.76
N CYS A 92 14.30 0.62 0.97
CA CYS A 92 15.05 0.41 2.21
C CYS A 92 16.14 1.47 2.50
N GLY A 93 16.52 2.29 1.51
CA GLY A 93 17.55 3.32 1.68
C GLY A 93 19.00 2.82 1.72
N HIS A 94 19.26 1.52 1.89
CA HIS A 94 20.61 0.99 2.13
C HIS A 94 21.09 -0.09 1.15
N CYS A 95 20.22 -0.69 0.33
CA CYS A 95 20.67 -1.62 -0.72
C CYS A 95 21.40 -0.86 -1.85
N PRO A 96 22.21 -1.53 -2.70
CA PRO A 96 22.96 -0.85 -3.76
C PRO A 96 22.10 0.02 -4.69
N ASN A 97 20.88 -0.41 -5.02
CA ASN A 97 19.96 0.38 -5.86
C ASN A 97 19.46 1.63 -5.12
N CYS A 98 19.08 1.51 -3.84
CA CYS A 98 18.67 2.66 -3.04
C CYS A 98 19.84 3.64 -2.82
N ALA A 99 21.02 3.13 -2.46
CA ALA A 99 22.23 3.93 -2.21
C ALA A 99 22.73 4.68 -3.44
N THR A 100 22.36 4.24 -4.65
CA THR A 100 22.70 4.89 -5.93
C THR A 100 21.54 5.68 -6.53
N GLY A 101 20.50 5.99 -5.74
CA GLY A 101 19.39 6.85 -6.17
C GLY A 101 18.36 6.16 -7.07
N ARG A 102 18.28 4.83 -7.05
CA ARG A 102 17.31 4.03 -7.81
C ARG A 102 16.36 3.25 -6.90
N PRO A 103 15.60 3.93 -6.02
CA PRO A 103 14.77 3.28 -4.99
C PRO A 103 13.68 2.37 -5.56
N VAL A 104 13.17 2.66 -6.77
CA VAL A 104 12.17 1.83 -7.47
C VAL A 104 12.66 0.42 -7.82
N LEU A 105 13.96 0.17 -7.71
CA LEU A 105 14.58 -1.14 -7.91
C LEU A 105 15.11 -1.70 -6.59
N CYS A 106 14.49 -1.35 -5.46
CA CYS A 106 14.87 -1.93 -4.18
C CYS A 106 14.81 -3.46 -4.27
N THR A 107 15.82 -4.12 -3.68
CA THR A 107 15.96 -5.58 -3.68
C THR A 107 15.80 -6.17 -2.29
N THR A 108 15.53 -5.34 -1.28
CA THR A 108 15.22 -5.82 0.05
C THR A 108 13.86 -6.50 -0.01
N PRO A 109 13.76 -7.80 0.33
CA PRO A 109 12.48 -8.50 0.33
C PRO A 109 11.51 -7.89 1.34
N THR A 110 10.24 -7.86 0.98
CA THR A 110 9.12 -7.54 1.87
C THR A 110 8.36 -8.82 2.21
N ASP A 111 7.81 -8.90 3.42
CA ASP A 111 6.88 -9.96 3.80
C ASP A 111 5.45 -9.42 3.73
N ARG A 112 4.68 -9.90 2.75
CA ARG A 112 3.28 -9.48 2.55
C ARG A 112 2.34 -10.12 3.56
N ALA A 113 2.75 -11.18 4.25
CA ALA A 113 2.00 -11.90 5.27
C ALA A 113 2.57 -11.66 6.68
N ASP A 114 3.13 -10.47 6.93
CA ASP A 114 3.79 -10.04 8.18
C ASP A 114 2.87 -9.96 9.43
N GLY A 115 1.61 -10.36 9.30
CA GLY A 115 0.60 -10.30 10.35
C GLY A 115 0.02 -8.90 10.59
N THR A 116 0.25 -7.94 9.68
CA THR A 116 -0.39 -6.63 9.71
C THR A 116 -1.90 -6.72 9.59
N LEU A 117 -2.38 -7.58 8.70
CA LEU A 117 -3.79 -7.88 8.52
C LEU A 117 -4.09 -9.32 8.97
N ARG A 118 -5.17 -9.46 9.73
CA ARG A 118 -5.71 -10.76 10.13
C ARG A 118 -7.22 -10.78 9.98
N THR A 119 -7.78 -11.94 9.72
CA THR A 119 -9.23 -12.13 9.91
C THR A 119 -9.56 -12.07 11.40
N THR A 120 -10.84 -11.87 11.73
CA THR A 120 -11.30 -11.94 13.13
C THR A 120 -11.15 -13.33 13.77
N ALA A 121 -10.84 -14.36 12.97
CA ALA A 121 -10.49 -15.69 13.43
C ALA A 121 -8.97 -15.90 13.59
N GLY A 122 -8.14 -14.87 13.33
CA GLY A 122 -6.69 -14.88 13.51
C GLY A 122 -5.88 -15.38 12.31
N GLU A 123 -6.53 -15.78 11.22
CA GLU A 123 -5.89 -16.15 9.94
C GLU A 123 -5.15 -14.95 9.36
N MET A 124 -3.91 -15.14 8.89
CA MET A 124 -3.13 -14.08 8.25
C MET A 124 -3.71 -13.74 6.87
N VAL A 125 -3.75 -12.44 6.55
CA VAL A 125 -4.22 -11.94 5.25
C VAL A 125 -3.07 -11.17 4.61
N GLU A 126 -2.76 -11.47 3.34
CA GLU A 126 -1.68 -10.79 2.64
C GLU A 126 -2.03 -9.32 2.32
N LYS A 127 -1.04 -8.44 2.50
CA LYS A 127 -1.02 -7.10 1.90
C LYS A 127 -0.56 -7.23 0.44
N GLY A 128 -1.52 -7.42 -0.46
CA GLY A 128 -1.27 -7.48 -1.89
C GLY A 128 -0.53 -6.24 -2.39
N LEU A 129 0.47 -6.46 -3.27
CA LEU A 129 1.35 -5.40 -3.78
C LEU A 129 1.97 -4.53 -2.68
N ASP A 130 2.26 -5.13 -1.52
CA ASP A 130 2.91 -4.49 -0.37
C ASP A 130 2.09 -3.34 0.27
N CYS A 131 0.81 -3.20 -0.08
CA CYS A 131 -0.07 -2.11 0.37
C CYS A 131 -1.37 -2.60 1.02
N GLY A 132 -2.21 -3.30 0.25
CA GLY A 132 -3.55 -3.72 0.70
C GLY A 132 -4.55 -2.58 0.87
N ALA A 133 -4.55 -1.60 -0.03
CA ALA A 133 -5.34 -0.37 0.08
C ALA A 133 -6.82 -0.47 -0.35
N PHE A 134 -7.30 -1.64 -0.79
CA PHE A 134 -8.74 -1.92 -0.86
C PHE A 134 -9.33 -2.17 0.54
N ALA A 135 -9.04 -1.27 1.47
CA ALA A 135 -9.40 -1.30 2.87
C ALA A 135 -9.62 0.12 3.38
N GLU A 136 -10.31 0.27 4.52
CA GLU A 136 -10.53 1.59 5.13
C GLU A 136 -9.24 2.23 5.65
N LYS A 137 -8.25 1.42 6.00
CA LYS A 137 -6.93 1.84 6.47
C LYS A 137 -5.85 0.88 6.02
N VAL A 138 -4.62 1.37 5.98
CA VAL A 138 -3.41 0.56 5.74
C VAL A 138 -2.35 0.87 6.77
N VAL A 139 -1.45 -0.09 7.00
CA VAL A 139 -0.16 0.11 7.67
C VAL A 139 0.94 -0.34 6.72
N VAL A 140 1.79 0.60 6.34
CA VAL A 140 2.86 0.43 5.34
C VAL A 140 4.17 1.03 5.85
N ASP A 141 5.30 0.67 5.23
CA ASP A 141 6.58 1.28 5.55
C ASP A 141 6.57 2.78 5.17
N ARG A 142 7.28 3.60 5.95
CA ARG A 142 7.40 5.04 5.71
C ARG A 142 7.83 5.34 4.27
N SER A 143 8.70 4.56 3.65
CA SER A 143 9.18 4.80 2.27
C SER A 143 8.08 4.71 1.21
N GLN A 144 6.96 4.06 1.52
CA GLN A 144 5.79 3.93 0.66
C GLN A 144 4.84 5.13 0.73
N VAL A 145 5.13 6.11 1.58
CA VAL A 145 4.24 7.25 1.85
C VAL A 145 4.89 8.56 1.42
N VAL A 146 4.14 9.41 0.72
CA VAL A 146 4.62 10.74 0.30
C VAL A 146 3.58 11.78 0.66
N ALA A 147 3.99 12.82 1.40
CA ALA A 147 3.13 13.96 1.70
C ALA A 147 2.82 14.78 0.44
N ILE A 148 1.57 15.21 0.33
CA ILE A 148 1.05 16.00 -0.80
C ILE A 148 0.25 17.21 -0.28
N PRO A 149 0.03 18.23 -1.12
CA PRO A 149 -0.86 19.34 -0.77
C PRO A 149 -2.26 18.84 -0.38
N SER A 150 -2.80 19.37 0.72
CA SER A 150 -4.09 18.94 1.28
C SER A 150 -5.31 19.35 0.43
N ASP A 151 -5.11 20.24 -0.55
CA ASP A 151 -6.15 20.72 -1.46
C ASP A 151 -6.23 19.89 -2.76
N LEU A 152 -5.35 18.91 -2.96
CA LEU A 152 -5.42 17.99 -4.10
C LEU A 152 -6.61 17.02 -3.92
N PRO A 153 -7.53 16.90 -4.89
CA PRO A 153 -8.61 15.92 -4.83
C PRO A 153 -8.07 14.49 -4.70
N MET A 154 -8.58 13.72 -3.74
CA MET A 154 -8.04 12.40 -3.37
C MET A 154 -8.13 11.38 -4.50
N ASP A 155 -9.18 11.44 -5.32
CA ASP A 155 -9.40 10.59 -6.48
C ASP A 155 -8.37 10.84 -7.59
N ALA A 156 -8.01 12.09 -7.83
CA ALA A 156 -6.92 12.45 -8.73
C ALA A 156 -5.55 12.11 -8.12
N ALA A 157 -5.39 12.35 -6.82
CA ALA A 157 -4.16 12.06 -6.09
C ALA A 157 -3.81 10.57 -6.13
N SER A 158 -4.78 9.68 -5.93
CA SER A 158 -4.52 8.23 -5.87
C SER A 158 -3.86 7.67 -7.13
N LEU A 159 -4.15 8.25 -8.31
CA LEU A 159 -3.56 7.85 -9.59
C LEU A 159 -2.06 8.18 -9.70
N LEU A 160 -1.55 9.10 -8.87
CA LEU A 160 -0.13 9.46 -8.80
C LEU A 160 0.72 8.40 -8.10
N SER A 161 0.11 7.41 -7.46
CA SER A 161 0.81 6.36 -6.70
C SER A 161 1.31 5.19 -7.56
N CYS A 162 0.84 5.05 -8.81
CA CYS A 162 1.40 4.08 -9.76
C CYS A 162 1.25 4.51 -11.23
N GLY A 163 0.08 4.33 -11.85
CA GLY A 163 -0.08 4.42 -13.31
C GLY A 163 0.39 5.73 -13.95
N VAL A 164 0.02 6.88 -13.37
CA VAL A 164 0.37 8.20 -13.95
C VAL A 164 1.87 8.46 -13.88
N ILE A 165 2.47 8.29 -12.70
CA ILE A 165 3.91 8.50 -12.51
C ILE A 165 4.74 7.50 -13.33
N THR A 166 4.26 6.27 -13.50
CA THR A 166 4.91 5.27 -14.34
C THR A 166 4.98 5.73 -15.80
N GLY A 167 3.84 6.18 -16.35
CA GLY A 167 3.78 6.68 -17.73
C GLY A 167 4.65 7.92 -17.94
N VAL A 168 4.57 8.90 -17.05
CA VAL A 168 5.39 10.12 -17.12
C VAL A 168 6.87 9.79 -16.98
N GLY A 169 7.23 8.95 -16.01
CA GLY A 169 8.61 8.55 -15.75
C GLY A 169 9.25 7.84 -16.93
N ALA A 170 8.49 6.99 -17.64
CA ALA A 170 8.96 6.31 -18.84
C ALA A 170 9.34 7.30 -19.95
N VAL A 171 8.53 8.35 -20.16
CA VAL A 171 8.81 9.38 -21.16
C VAL A 171 10.00 10.26 -20.76
N VAL A 172 10.06 10.67 -19.49
CA VAL A 172 11.06 11.67 -19.05
C VAL A 172 12.44 11.07 -18.81
N ASN A 173 12.53 9.81 -18.36
CA ASN A 173 13.79 9.22 -17.92
C ASN A 173 14.35 8.14 -18.87
N THR A 174 13.53 7.59 -19.76
CA THR A 174 13.91 6.39 -20.53
C THR A 174 13.65 6.50 -22.04
N ALA A 175 12.87 7.49 -22.50
CA ALA A 175 12.56 7.67 -23.93
C ALA A 175 13.71 8.23 -24.75
#